data_AF-A0A939K0F5-F1
#
_entry.id   AF-A0A939K0F5-F1
#
_cell.length_a   1.000
_cell.length_b   1.000
_cell.length_c   1.000
_cell.angle_alpha   90.00
_cell.angle_beta   90.00
_cell.angle_gamma   90.00
#
_symmetry.space_group_name_H-M   'P 1'
#
loop_
_entity.id
_entity.type
_entity.pdbx_description
1 polymer ?
#
loop_
_entity_poly.entity_id
_entity_poly.type
_entity_poly.pdbx_seq_one_letter_code
_entity_poly.pdbx_strand_id
1 'polypeptide(L)'
;MKSVLRISGLFGLFLVLTYLVCHFLDTSPNGQTDGLIKGVAYVNVLWLVSIWWVISSLLALGFRAKSGLLQSLAFYTTSALGTLVFLEGLCWILVSLGIPAGVGVTNHRLYIPANIENPITYAGDVSPFSGRWRLPNAREQVVNCSGDTLRRYSNELGAADDPYTSDTTTNRVIVLGDSYMEGYMVNPADRMSTRLSKATGHRHLNFAINGTSPINYWQTYRQFSHSVAHKAVLVGLLPANDFEDYNGEKVHAQVDFPIYRPYWTNDSKLAYSLANIHQSIGAVGRTRASLLQTVDSVYQTLTWKQKARVHFVEHSYLAQTLLKLAQNRVKVDAKWTRYAQFSEAEWNTMTHSMDQLKQDAAGKSVIFVSLPIMLDVKALRAGADNKFDRQMRTFCQQRGIGFISLVPHALAYKGNIADLYVPCDGHWTAKGEAWATECLLKEEAYLRVVK
;
A
#
# COMPACT_ATOMS: atom_id res chain seq x y z
N MET A 1 -28.55 -35.19 -26.51
CA MET A 1 -27.09 -35.38 -26.66
C MET A 1 -26.55 -34.85 -27.99
N LYS A 2 -27.03 -35.34 -29.16
CA LYS A 2 -26.57 -34.86 -30.49
C LYS A 2 -26.68 -33.35 -30.72
N SER A 3 -27.76 -32.72 -30.25
CA SER A 3 -27.97 -31.26 -30.37
C SER A 3 -27.05 -30.42 -29.47
N VAL A 4 -26.74 -30.91 -28.27
CA VAL A 4 -25.75 -30.28 -27.36
C VAL A 4 -24.37 -30.37 -27.98
N LEU A 5 -23.98 -31.54 -28.49
CA LEU A 5 -22.71 -31.74 -29.20
C LEU A 5 -22.57 -30.83 -30.43
N ARG A 6 -23.65 -30.61 -31.20
CA ARG A 6 -23.63 -29.64 -32.32
C ARG A 6 -23.43 -28.21 -31.85
N ILE A 7 -24.12 -27.77 -30.79
CA ILE A 7 -23.98 -26.42 -30.24
C ILE A 7 -22.56 -26.22 -29.70
N SER A 8 -22.02 -27.20 -28.98
CA SER A 8 -20.63 -27.18 -28.49
C SER A 8 -19.61 -27.17 -29.63
N GLY A 9 -19.87 -27.88 -30.73
CA GLY A 9 -19.01 -27.88 -31.92
C GLY A 9 -19.00 -26.53 -32.64
N LEU A 10 -20.17 -25.93 -32.85
CA LEU A 10 -20.29 -24.58 -33.42
C LEU A 10 -19.64 -23.52 -32.54
N PHE A 11 -19.76 -23.68 -31.22
CA PHE A 11 -19.09 -22.82 -30.25
C PHE A 11 -17.57 -22.94 -30.32
N GLY A 12 -17.03 -24.17 -30.33
CA GLY A 12 -15.60 -24.40 -30.50
C GLY A 12 -15.07 -23.77 -31.79
N LEU A 13 -15.82 -23.89 -32.89
CA LEU A 13 -15.49 -23.25 -34.16
C LEU A 13 -15.49 -21.71 -34.06
N PHE A 14 -16.48 -21.12 -33.38
CA PHE A 14 -16.53 -19.68 -33.13
C PHE A 14 -15.31 -19.18 -32.34
N LEU A 15 -14.87 -19.90 -31.30
CA LEU A 15 -13.67 -19.54 -30.55
C LEU A 15 -12.42 -19.61 -31.42
N VAL A 16 -12.28 -20.66 -32.23
CA VAL A 16 -11.15 -20.80 -33.18
C VAL A 16 -11.16 -19.68 -34.21
N LEU A 17 -12.31 -19.30 -34.76
CA LEU A 17 -12.39 -18.19 -35.71
C LEU A 17 -12.08 -16.85 -35.05
N THR A 18 -12.59 -16.61 -33.85
CA THR A 18 -12.28 -15.40 -33.07
C THR A 18 -10.77 -15.32 -32.77
N TYR A 19 -10.14 -16.44 -32.40
CA TYR A 19 -8.69 -16.54 -32.26
C TYR A 19 -7.99 -16.14 -33.55
N LEU A 20 -8.32 -16.79 -34.67
CA LEU A 20 -7.61 -16.55 -35.93
C LEU A 20 -7.75 -15.09 -36.40
N VAL A 21 -8.92 -14.47 -36.20
CA VAL A 21 -9.15 -13.04 -36.50
C VAL A 21 -8.29 -12.15 -35.61
N CYS A 22 -8.32 -12.35 -34.29
CA CYS A 22 -7.47 -11.58 -33.39
C CYS A 22 -5.98 -11.79 -33.74
N HIS A 23 -5.57 -13.00 -34.13
CA HIS A 23 -4.18 -13.34 -34.45
C HIS A 23 -3.71 -12.60 -35.69
N PHE A 24 -4.57 -12.59 -36.71
CA PHE A 24 -4.33 -11.88 -37.94
C PHE A 24 -4.23 -10.37 -37.71
N LEU A 25 -5.09 -9.80 -36.85
CA LEU A 25 -5.02 -8.39 -36.48
C LEU A 25 -3.71 -8.06 -35.73
N ASP A 26 -3.26 -8.92 -34.82
CA ASP A 26 -2.00 -8.77 -34.05
C ASP A 26 -0.73 -8.94 -34.90
N THR A 27 -0.79 -9.75 -35.95
CA THR A 27 0.37 -10.08 -36.81
C THR A 27 0.38 -9.30 -38.13
N SER A 28 -0.66 -8.49 -38.37
CA SER A 28 -0.78 -7.65 -39.57
C SER A 28 0.31 -6.57 -39.58
N PRO A 29 0.96 -6.30 -40.73
CA PRO A 29 1.99 -5.26 -40.86
C PRO A 29 1.55 -3.85 -40.45
N ASN A 30 0.24 -3.58 -40.46
CA ASN A 30 -0.37 -2.30 -40.06
C ASN A 30 -1.16 -2.40 -38.74
N GLY A 31 -1.15 -3.58 -38.08
CA GLY A 31 -1.82 -3.77 -36.80
C GLY A 31 -1.07 -3.00 -35.71
N GLN A 32 -1.79 -2.24 -34.89
CA GLN A 32 -1.20 -1.77 -33.65
C GLN A 32 -0.79 -3.01 -32.86
N THR A 33 0.46 -3.08 -32.40
CA THR A 33 0.93 -4.13 -31.49
C THR A 33 0.38 -3.88 -30.07
N ASP A 34 -0.91 -3.58 -29.95
CA ASP A 34 -1.60 -3.39 -28.68
C ASP A 34 -1.87 -4.74 -27.98
N GLY A 35 -1.70 -5.85 -28.72
CA GLY A 35 -1.77 -7.20 -28.21
C GLY A 35 -3.23 -7.62 -27.98
N LEU A 36 -4.05 -7.67 -29.01
CA LEU A 36 -5.37 -8.29 -28.94
C LEU A 36 -5.28 -9.80 -28.65
N ILE A 37 -4.24 -10.49 -29.14
CA ILE A 37 -3.90 -11.88 -28.80
C ILE A 37 -2.82 -11.98 -27.75
N LYS A 38 -1.78 -11.14 -27.83
CA LYS A 38 -0.73 -11.13 -26.79
C LYS A 38 -1.19 -10.50 -25.48
N GLY A 39 -2.29 -9.77 -25.49
CA GLY A 39 -2.99 -9.25 -24.33
C GLY A 39 -4.37 -9.90 -24.19
N VAL A 40 -4.68 -10.25 -22.95
CA VAL A 40 -5.90 -9.87 -22.23
C VAL A 40 -7.24 -9.81 -22.96
N ALA A 41 -7.41 -9.01 -24.01
CA ALA A 41 -8.72 -8.77 -24.65
C ALA A 41 -9.31 -10.08 -25.19
N TYR A 42 -8.49 -10.91 -25.85
CA TYR A 42 -8.92 -12.22 -26.30
C TYR A 42 -9.23 -13.18 -25.15
N VAL A 43 -8.44 -13.16 -24.06
CA VAL A 43 -8.71 -13.97 -22.86
C VAL A 43 -10.03 -13.55 -22.19
N ASN A 44 -10.35 -12.25 -22.17
CA ASN A 44 -11.58 -11.72 -21.61
C ASN A 44 -12.80 -12.06 -22.45
N VAL A 45 -12.69 -11.91 -23.77
CA VAL A 45 -13.73 -12.33 -24.70
C VAL A 45 -13.95 -13.83 -24.56
N LEU A 46 -12.89 -14.64 -24.55
CA LEU A 46 -12.99 -16.08 -24.30
C LEU A 46 -13.65 -16.40 -22.96
N TRP A 47 -13.31 -15.69 -21.89
CA TRP A 47 -13.85 -15.94 -20.56
C TRP A 47 -15.34 -15.60 -20.49
N LEU A 48 -15.74 -14.42 -20.98
CA LEU A 48 -17.15 -14.02 -21.07
C LEU A 48 -17.95 -15.00 -21.94
N VAL A 49 -17.42 -15.33 -23.11
CA VAL A 49 -18.04 -16.26 -24.05
C VAL A 49 -18.14 -17.67 -23.44
N SER A 50 -17.15 -18.11 -22.66
CA SER A 50 -17.18 -19.37 -21.91
C SER A 50 -18.23 -19.36 -20.81
N ILE A 51 -18.38 -18.27 -20.06
CA ILE A 51 -19.46 -18.12 -19.05
C ILE A 51 -20.82 -18.22 -19.70
N TRP A 52 -21.04 -17.47 -20.78
CA TRP A 52 -22.30 -17.53 -21.53
C TRP A 52 -22.59 -18.92 -22.07
N TRP A 53 -21.56 -19.63 -22.54
CA TRP A 53 -21.69 -21.01 -22.98
C TRP A 53 -22.03 -21.98 -21.83
N VAL A 54 -21.40 -21.83 -20.67
CA VAL A 54 -21.72 -22.65 -19.47
C VAL A 54 -23.17 -22.41 -19.04
N ILE A 55 -23.59 -21.15 -18.92
CA ILE A 55 -24.98 -20.78 -18.56
C ILE A 55 -25.96 -21.37 -19.59
N SER A 56 -25.68 -21.20 -20.88
CA SER A 56 -26.54 -21.73 -21.96
C SER A 56 -26.59 -23.25 -21.96
N SER A 57 -25.47 -23.92 -21.68
CA SER A 57 -25.39 -25.38 -21.60
C SER A 57 -26.15 -25.93 -20.40
N LEU A 58 -26.07 -25.26 -19.24
CA LEU A 58 -26.85 -25.60 -18.06
C LEU A 58 -28.34 -25.39 -18.28
N LEU A 59 -28.76 -24.29 -18.91
CA LEU A 59 -30.15 -24.08 -19.32
C LEU A 59 -30.64 -25.21 -20.24
N ALA A 60 -29.86 -25.52 -21.28
CA ALA A 60 -30.20 -26.59 -22.22
C ALA A 60 -30.28 -27.96 -21.53
N LEU A 61 -29.43 -28.21 -20.54
CA LEU A 61 -29.49 -29.41 -19.70
C LEU A 61 -30.77 -29.41 -18.85
N GLY A 62 -31.10 -28.30 -18.19
CA GLY A 62 -32.31 -28.15 -17.38
C GLY A 62 -33.59 -28.44 -18.17
N PHE A 63 -33.71 -27.89 -19.38
CA PHE A 63 -34.88 -28.13 -20.24
C PHE A 63 -34.96 -29.56 -20.81
N ARG A 64 -33.84 -30.29 -20.87
CA ARG A 64 -33.77 -31.61 -21.56
C ARG A 64 -33.55 -32.79 -20.63
N ALA A 65 -33.20 -32.57 -19.37
CA ALA A 65 -32.95 -33.62 -18.41
C ALA A 65 -34.26 -34.35 -18.07
N LYS A 66 -34.25 -35.69 -18.17
CA LYS A 66 -35.39 -36.53 -17.76
C LYS A 66 -35.45 -36.74 -16.24
N SER A 67 -34.31 -36.61 -15.56
CA SER A 67 -34.23 -36.70 -14.10
C SER A 67 -34.59 -35.35 -13.48
N GLY A 68 -35.61 -35.33 -12.62
CA GLY A 68 -36.04 -34.12 -11.91
C GLY A 68 -34.93 -33.50 -11.06
N LEU A 69 -34.03 -34.33 -10.49
CA LEU A 69 -32.87 -33.86 -9.73
C LEU A 69 -31.90 -33.09 -10.63
N LEU A 70 -31.53 -33.65 -11.79
CA LEU A 70 -30.59 -32.99 -12.71
C LEU A 70 -31.19 -31.72 -13.30
N GLN A 71 -32.48 -31.73 -13.62
CA GLN A 71 -33.20 -30.54 -14.06
C GLN A 71 -33.16 -29.43 -13.01
N SER A 72 -33.50 -29.76 -11.76
CA SER A 72 -33.50 -28.80 -10.64
C SER A 72 -32.10 -28.24 -10.40
N LEU A 73 -31.08 -29.12 -10.33
CA LEU A 73 -29.70 -28.70 -10.15
C LEU A 73 -29.22 -27.77 -11.27
N ALA A 74 -29.55 -28.08 -12.53
CA ALA A 74 -29.18 -27.26 -13.67
C ALA A 74 -29.84 -25.87 -13.62
N PHE A 75 -31.14 -25.78 -13.30
CA PHE A 75 -31.83 -24.50 -13.16
C PHE A 75 -31.34 -23.69 -11.96
N TYR A 76 -31.12 -24.32 -10.80
CA TYR A 76 -30.56 -23.62 -9.63
C TYR A 76 -29.17 -23.07 -9.93
N THR A 77 -28.30 -23.88 -10.54
CA THR A 77 -26.94 -23.45 -10.90
C THR A 77 -26.99 -22.31 -11.92
N THR A 78 -27.85 -22.41 -12.94
CA THR A 78 -28.02 -21.33 -13.92
C THR A 78 -28.50 -20.05 -13.26
N SER A 79 -29.53 -20.14 -12.41
CA SER A 79 -30.11 -18.98 -11.70
C SER A 79 -29.08 -18.31 -10.80
N ALA A 80 -28.29 -19.11 -10.07
CA ALA A 80 -27.19 -18.60 -9.24
C ALA A 80 -26.12 -17.87 -10.07
N LEU A 81 -25.65 -18.48 -11.17
CA LEU A 81 -24.66 -17.86 -12.06
C LEU A 81 -25.21 -16.59 -12.72
N GLY A 82 -26.44 -16.62 -13.22
CA GLY A 82 -27.11 -15.46 -13.80
C GLY A 82 -27.27 -14.32 -12.79
N THR A 83 -27.62 -14.64 -11.54
CA THR A 83 -27.70 -13.67 -10.45
C THR A 83 -26.33 -13.06 -10.14
N LEU A 84 -25.27 -13.86 -10.08
CA LEU A 84 -23.91 -13.35 -9.86
C LEU A 84 -23.45 -12.41 -10.98
N VAL A 85 -23.66 -12.79 -12.25
CA VAL A 85 -23.34 -11.93 -13.41
C VAL A 85 -24.14 -10.63 -13.37
N PHE A 86 -25.43 -10.70 -13.03
CA PHE A 86 -26.27 -9.52 -12.87
C PHE A 86 -25.76 -8.58 -11.76
N LEU A 87 -25.45 -9.13 -10.58
CA LEU A 87 -24.94 -8.35 -9.45
C LEU A 87 -23.57 -7.73 -9.75
N GLU A 88 -22.69 -8.47 -10.41
CA GLU A 88 -21.38 -7.99 -10.86
C GLU A 88 -21.55 -6.81 -11.84
N GLY A 89 -22.44 -6.93 -12.83
CA GLY A 89 -22.77 -5.87 -13.77
C GLY A 89 -23.39 -4.65 -13.09
N LEU A 90 -24.30 -4.86 -12.12
CA LEU A 90 -24.88 -3.78 -11.33
C LEU A 90 -23.82 -3.04 -10.51
N CYS A 91 -22.95 -3.77 -9.81
CA CYS A 91 -21.84 -3.16 -9.05
C CYS A 91 -20.86 -2.42 -9.97
N TRP A 92 -20.56 -2.94 -11.16
CA TRP A 92 -19.76 -2.22 -12.16
C TRP A 92 -20.40 -0.88 -12.55
N ILE A 93 -21.71 -0.84 -12.82
CA ILE A 93 -22.44 0.41 -13.12
C ILE A 93 -22.33 1.37 -11.93
N LEU A 94 -22.63 0.90 -10.72
CA LEU A 94 -22.60 1.73 -9.51
C LEU A 94 -21.19 2.31 -9.27
N VAL A 95 -20.15 1.49 -9.35
CA VAL A 95 -18.75 1.93 -9.17
C VAL A 95 -18.36 2.94 -10.24
N SER A 96 -18.78 2.73 -11.49
CA SER A 96 -18.54 3.67 -12.60
C SER A 96 -19.24 5.02 -12.39
N LEU A 97 -20.35 5.04 -11.65
CA LEU A 97 -21.04 6.25 -11.19
C LEU A 97 -20.43 6.83 -9.90
N GLY A 98 -19.34 6.26 -9.38
CA GLY A 98 -18.69 6.68 -8.13
C GLY A 98 -19.40 6.18 -6.87
N ILE A 99 -20.19 5.10 -6.95
CA ILE A 99 -21.00 4.57 -5.86
C ILE A 99 -20.59 3.11 -5.54
N PRO A 100 -20.08 2.82 -4.32
CA PRO A 100 -19.65 3.78 -3.32
C PRO A 100 -18.33 4.45 -3.73
N ALA A 101 -18.13 5.67 -3.22
CA ALA A 101 -16.93 6.44 -3.53
C ALA A 101 -15.65 5.68 -3.11
N GLY A 102 -14.62 5.76 -3.97
CA GLY A 102 -13.32 5.17 -3.70
C GLY A 102 -13.31 3.63 -3.75
N VAL A 103 -14.14 3.03 -4.61
CA VAL A 103 -13.91 1.68 -5.13
C VAL A 103 -13.20 1.82 -6.46
N GLY A 104 -11.91 1.49 -6.48
CA GLY A 104 -11.13 1.39 -7.71
C GLY A 104 -10.91 -0.08 -8.00
N VAL A 105 -11.62 -0.63 -8.99
CA VAL A 105 -11.29 -1.96 -9.52
C VAL A 105 -10.38 -1.76 -10.71
N THR A 106 -9.09 -1.99 -10.51
CA THR A 106 -8.09 -2.02 -11.57
C THR A 106 -7.66 -3.45 -11.76
N ASN A 107 -8.06 -4.05 -12.87
CA ASN A 107 -7.58 -5.38 -13.19
C ASN A 107 -6.21 -5.26 -13.87
N HIS A 108 -5.12 -5.16 -13.12
CA HIS A 108 -3.78 -4.94 -13.69
C HIS A 108 -3.21 -6.13 -14.45
N ARG A 109 -3.79 -7.32 -14.26
CA ARG A 109 -3.55 -8.44 -15.17
C ARG A 109 -4.10 -8.17 -16.57
N LEU A 110 -5.12 -7.32 -16.66
CA LEU A 110 -5.82 -7.01 -17.90
C LEU A 110 -5.44 -5.63 -18.46
N TYR A 111 -5.23 -4.66 -17.60
CA TYR A 111 -5.11 -3.27 -18.00
C TYR A 111 -4.13 -2.53 -17.11
N ILE A 112 -3.13 -1.93 -17.75
CA ILE A 112 -2.14 -1.08 -17.11
C ILE A 112 -2.41 0.36 -17.57
N PRO A 113 -2.73 1.28 -16.64
CA PRO A 113 -2.96 2.68 -16.94
C PRO A 113 -1.83 3.31 -17.78
N ALA A 114 -2.20 4.16 -18.75
CA ALA A 114 -1.23 4.83 -19.64
C ALA A 114 -0.28 5.78 -18.90
N ASN A 115 -0.67 6.29 -17.73
CA ASN A 115 0.14 7.20 -16.93
C ASN A 115 1.34 6.53 -16.23
N ILE A 116 1.49 5.21 -16.33
CA ILE A 116 2.63 4.47 -15.76
C ILE A 116 3.94 4.76 -16.52
N GLU A 117 3.85 5.24 -17.75
CA GLU A 117 5.02 5.63 -18.54
C GLU A 117 5.54 7.03 -18.17
N ASN A 118 4.86 7.75 -17.27
CA ASN A 118 5.32 9.04 -16.80
C ASN A 118 6.64 8.87 -16.04
N PRO A 119 7.67 9.66 -16.37
CA PRO A 119 8.94 9.59 -15.67
C PRO A 119 8.74 9.91 -14.19
N ILE A 120 9.40 9.14 -13.34
CA ILE A 120 9.44 9.40 -11.91
C ILE A 120 10.29 10.65 -11.70
N THR A 121 9.68 11.72 -11.20
CA THR A 121 10.34 13.02 -11.04
C THR A 121 10.86 13.27 -9.64
N TYR A 122 10.40 12.52 -8.63
CA TYR A 122 10.72 12.80 -7.22
C TYR A 122 11.03 11.55 -6.40
N ALA A 123 10.09 10.60 -6.33
CA ALA A 123 10.24 9.40 -5.51
C ALA A 123 9.62 8.18 -6.19
N GLY A 124 10.26 7.03 -6.00
CA GLY A 124 9.83 5.76 -6.58
C GLY A 124 10.60 4.59 -5.98
N ASP A 125 10.38 3.41 -6.53
CA ASP A 125 11.12 2.20 -6.23
C ASP A 125 12.47 2.26 -6.95
N VAL A 126 13.41 3.00 -6.39
CA VAL A 126 14.73 3.28 -6.96
C VAL A 126 15.90 2.80 -6.07
N SER A 127 15.60 2.27 -4.89
CA SER A 127 16.58 1.70 -3.95
C SER A 127 16.48 0.18 -3.94
N PRO A 128 17.53 -0.57 -4.31
CA PRO A 128 17.49 -2.04 -4.26
C PRO A 128 17.39 -2.59 -2.83
N PHE A 129 17.55 -1.74 -1.81
CA PHE A 129 17.53 -2.10 -0.39
C PHE A 129 16.21 -1.76 0.30
N SER A 130 15.76 -0.51 0.18
CA SER A 130 14.51 -0.04 0.80
C SER A 130 13.31 -0.14 -0.14
N GLY A 131 13.54 -0.43 -1.43
CA GLY A 131 12.56 -0.26 -2.49
C GLY A 131 12.34 1.22 -2.78
N ARG A 132 11.43 1.83 -2.01
CA ARG A 132 11.07 3.23 -2.17
C ARG A 132 12.19 4.16 -1.68
N TRP A 133 12.59 5.12 -2.51
CA TRP A 133 13.51 6.20 -2.17
C TRP A 133 13.24 7.44 -3.04
N ARG A 134 13.83 8.59 -2.69
CA ARG A 134 13.76 9.80 -3.52
C ARG A 134 14.97 9.89 -4.43
N LEU A 135 14.77 10.47 -5.60
CA LEU A 135 15.88 10.86 -6.47
C LEU A 135 16.67 11.99 -5.80
N PRO A 136 18.02 12.00 -5.86
CA PRO A 136 18.83 13.10 -5.36
C PRO A 136 18.52 14.44 -6.04
N ASN A 137 18.53 15.54 -5.28
CA ASN A 137 18.29 16.91 -5.77
C ASN A 137 16.97 17.08 -6.55
N ALA A 138 16.01 16.20 -6.32
CA ALA A 138 14.75 16.21 -7.04
C ALA A 138 13.80 17.26 -6.48
N ARG A 139 12.91 17.76 -7.33
CA ARG A 139 11.90 18.76 -6.97
C ARG A 139 10.59 18.41 -7.64
N GLU A 140 9.50 18.57 -6.91
CA GLU A 140 8.16 18.48 -7.47
C GLU A 140 7.22 19.51 -6.83
N GLN A 141 6.16 19.82 -7.56
CA GLN A 141 5.04 20.60 -7.07
C GLN A 141 3.79 19.77 -7.27
N VAL A 142 3.04 19.55 -6.19
CA VAL A 142 1.80 18.77 -6.21
C VAL A 142 0.69 19.57 -5.56
N VAL A 143 -0.54 19.43 -6.06
CA VAL A 143 -1.73 19.96 -5.40
C VAL A 143 -2.32 18.85 -4.54
N ASN A 144 -2.45 19.08 -3.24
CA ASN A 144 -2.99 18.09 -2.32
C ASN A 144 -4.53 17.99 -2.47
N CYS A 145 -5.15 17.04 -1.76
CA CYS A 145 -6.61 16.86 -1.83
C CYS A 145 -7.44 18.00 -1.22
N SER A 146 -6.81 18.94 -0.50
CA SER A 146 -7.43 20.17 0.00
C SER A 146 -7.32 21.33 -1.00
N GLY A 147 -6.59 21.16 -2.10
CA GLY A 147 -6.30 22.21 -3.07
C GLY A 147 -5.06 23.04 -2.77
N ASP A 148 -4.30 22.70 -1.72
CA ASP A 148 -3.06 23.41 -1.39
C ASP A 148 -1.91 22.99 -2.32
N THR A 149 -1.11 23.96 -2.72
CA THR A 149 0.14 23.68 -3.44
C THR A 149 1.25 23.31 -2.46
N LEU A 150 1.74 22.07 -2.58
CA LEU A 150 2.88 21.56 -1.84
C LEU A 150 4.14 21.57 -2.72
N ARG A 151 5.22 22.15 -2.21
CA ARG A 151 6.55 22.10 -2.83
C ARG A 151 7.38 21.05 -2.13
N ARG A 152 7.94 20.11 -2.87
CA ARG A 152 8.78 19.06 -2.32
C ARG A 152 10.16 19.10 -2.97
N TYR A 153 11.17 18.87 -2.15
CA TYR A 153 12.53 18.73 -2.61
C TYR A 153 13.27 17.71 -1.75
N SER A 154 14.26 17.07 -2.37
CA SER A 154 15.25 16.24 -1.72
C SER A 154 16.63 16.85 -1.87
N ASN A 155 17.52 16.58 -0.92
CA ASN A 155 18.92 16.95 -1.03
C ASN A 155 19.72 15.92 -1.84
N GLU A 156 21.04 16.05 -1.88
CA GLU A 156 21.94 15.17 -2.62
C GLU A 156 21.94 13.71 -2.12
N LEU A 157 21.44 13.46 -0.90
CA LEU A 157 21.27 12.12 -0.35
C LEU A 157 19.87 11.53 -0.64
N GLY A 158 18.97 12.32 -1.23
CA GLY A 158 17.55 11.95 -1.37
C GLY A 158 16.71 12.18 -0.10
N ALA A 159 17.28 12.76 0.96
CA ALA A 159 16.54 13.10 2.18
C ALA A 159 15.64 14.32 1.93
N ALA A 160 14.46 14.35 2.55
CA ALA A 160 13.49 15.45 2.43
C ALA A 160 13.87 16.62 3.35
N ASP A 161 15.07 17.17 3.13
CA ASP A 161 15.66 18.22 3.94
C ASP A 161 16.44 19.20 3.04
N ASP A 162 16.88 20.31 3.62
CA ASP A 162 17.78 21.27 3.00
C ASP A 162 19.08 20.58 2.51
N PRO A 163 19.85 21.22 1.60
CA PRO A 163 21.12 20.68 1.12
C PRO A 163 21.98 20.16 2.28
N TYR A 164 22.51 18.95 2.10
CA TYR A 164 23.38 18.38 3.11
C TYR A 164 24.76 19.06 3.01
N THR A 165 25.41 19.21 4.15
CA THR A 165 26.78 19.69 4.21
C THR A 165 27.58 18.62 4.91
N SER A 166 28.69 18.20 4.31
CA SER A 166 29.57 17.14 4.81
C SER A 166 30.32 17.51 6.10
N ASP A 167 29.85 18.52 6.83
CA ASP A 167 30.39 18.88 8.13
C ASP A 167 30.32 17.66 9.06
N THR A 168 31.40 17.42 9.79
CA THR A 168 31.62 16.27 10.66
C THR A 168 30.91 16.42 12.00
N THR A 169 30.21 17.54 12.24
CA THR A 169 29.44 17.73 13.47
C THR A 169 28.44 16.59 13.68
N THR A 170 28.51 15.97 14.86
CA THR A 170 27.56 14.95 15.33
C THR A 170 26.29 15.58 15.89
N ASN A 171 26.15 16.91 15.78
CA ASN A 171 25.08 17.68 16.39
C ASN A 171 23.75 17.61 15.61
N ARG A 172 23.45 16.41 15.10
CA ARG A 172 22.34 16.10 14.21
C ARG A 172 21.52 14.94 14.74
N VAL A 173 20.24 14.96 14.41
CA VAL A 173 19.29 13.88 14.66
C VAL A 173 18.83 13.35 13.31
N ILE A 174 18.94 12.04 13.10
CA ILE A 174 18.34 11.39 11.94
C ILE A 174 16.86 11.19 12.24
N VAL A 175 15.98 11.58 11.33
CA VAL A 175 14.54 11.36 11.43
C VAL A 175 14.13 10.26 10.44
N LEU A 176 13.47 9.22 10.94
CA LEU A 176 12.96 8.09 10.18
C LEU A 176 11.47 7.88 10.49
N GLY A 177 10.79 7.19 9.60
CA GLY A 177 9.37 6.88 9.71
C GLY A 177 8.70 6.95 8.35
N ASP A 178 7.39 7.01 8.36
CA ASP A 178 6.56 7.08 7.17
C ASP A 178 6.22 8.52 6.75
N SER A 179 5.06 8.67 6.10
CA SER A 179 4.49 9.94 5.64
C SER A 179 4.25 10.98 6.74
N TYR A 180 4.00 10.57 7.99
CA TYR A 180 3.83 11.52 9.09
C TYR A 180 5.16 12.16 9.46
N MET A 181 6.22 11.35 9.55
CA MET A 181 7.56 11.87 9.84
C MET A 181 8.17 12.62 8.66
N GLU A 182 7.81 12.27 7.43
CA GLU A 182 8.17 13.04 6.21
C GLU A 182 7.53 14.44 6.21
N GLY A 183 6.36 14.60 6.83
CA GLY A 183 5.49 15.76 6.63
C GLY A 183 4.93 15.80 5.21
N TYR A 184 4.37 14.67 4.76
CA TYR A 184 3.93 14.44 3.37
C TYR A 184 2.91 15.46 2.84
N MET A 185 2.06 16.00 3.74
CA MET A 185 0.96 16.91 3.41
C MET A 185 1.24 18.39 3.74
N VAL A 186 2.47 18.74 4.09
CA VAL A 186 2.85 20.12 4.44
C VAL A 186 4.07 20.59 3.63
N ASN A 187 4.24 21.91 3.56
CA ASN A 187 5.44 22.48 2.96
C ASN A 187 6.67 22.24 3.85
N PRO A 188 7.89 22.18 3.28
CA PRO A 188 9.12 21.87 4.01
C PRO A 188 9.36 22.73 5.26
N ALA A 189 8.96 24.01 5.23
CA ALA A 189 9.10 24.93 6.35
C ALA A 189 8.23 24.55 7.57
N ASP A 190 7.16 23.79 7.33
CA ASP A 190 6.14 23.43 8.32
C ASP A 190 6.32 22.02 8.89
N ARG A 191 7.21 21.19 8.33
CA ARG A 191 7.51 19.84 8.82
C ARG A 191 7.99 19.88 10.27
N MET A 192 7.59 18.89 11.07
CA MET A 192 8.06 18.71 12.44
C MET A 192 9.59 18.70 12.52
N SER A 193 10.30 18.00 11.62
CA SER A 193 11.77 17.99 11.59
C SER A 193 12.37 19.39 11.42
N THR A 194 11.81 20.21 10.53
CA THR A 194 12.25 21.60 10.32
C THR A 194 11.99 22.47 11.54
N ARG A 195 10.82 22.29 12.17
CA ARG A 195 10.45 23.01 13.38
C ARG A 195 11.32 22.64 14.58
N LEU A 196 11.60 21.35 14.78
CA LEU A 196 12.52 20.86 15.81
C LEU A 196 13.94 21.38 15.57
N SER A 197 14.39 21.47 14.31
CA SER A 197 15.69 22.04 14.00
C SER A 197 15.81 23.49 14.44
N LYS A 198 14.81 24.30 14.14
CA LYS A 198 14.75 25.71 14.56
C LYS A 198 14.68 25.85 16.09
N ALA A 199 13.87 25.03 16.75
CA ALA A 199 13.64 25.13 18.19
C ALA A 199 14.83 24.67 19.05
N THR A 200 15.62 23.72 18.55
CA THR A 200 16.69 23.08 19.33
C THR A 200 18.10 23.52 18.91
N GLY A 201 18.26 24.13 17.74
CA GLY A 201 19.57 24.38 17.15
C GLY A 201 20.29 23.12 16.66
N HIS A 202 19.67 21.94 16.77
CA HIS A 202 20.17 20.67 16.27
C HIS A 202 19.52 20.35 14.94
N ARG A 203 20.32 20.05 13.91
CA ARG A 203 19.76 19.73 12.59
C ARG A 203 19.06 18.36 12.61
N HIS A 204 17.80 18.31 12.18
CA HIS A 204 17.00 17.09 12.04
C HIS A 204 16.94 16.68 10.57
N LEU A 205 17.82 15.76 10.16
CA LEU A 205 17.88 15.28 8.79
C LEU A 205 16.73 14.31 8.52
N ASN A 206 15.82 14.67 7.62
CA ASN A 206 14.59 13.91 7.40
C ASN A 206 14.74 12.84 6.31
N PHE A 207 14.99 11.60 6.76
CA PHE A 207 15.08 10.41 5.92
C PHE A 207 13.76 9.60 5.90
N ALA A 208 12.70 10.08 6.56
CA ALA A 208 11.39 9.43 6.52
C ALA A 208 10.80 9.43 5.09
N ILE A 209 9.98 8.43 4.75
CA ILE A 209 9.38 8.26 3.43
C ILE A 209 7.94 7.75 3.52
N ASN A 210 7.01 8.42 2.85
CA ASN A 210 5.63 7.97 2.67
C ASN A 210 5.55 6.57 2.05
N GLY A 211 4.70 5.73 2.65
CA GLY A 211 4.41 4.38 2.16
C GLY A 211 5.47 3.37 2.56
N THR A 212 6.22 3.67 3.61
CA THR A 212 7.23 2.79 4.21
C THR A 212 6.80 2.31 5.59
N SER A 213 7.52 1.34 6.12
CA SER A 213 7.20 0.60 7.34
C SER A 213 8.48 0.31 8.16
N PRO A 214 8.40 -0.37 9.32
CA PRO A 214 9.53 -0.63 10.20
C PRO A 214 10.76 -1.22 9.52
N ILE A 215 10.59 -2.17 8.61
CA ILE A 215 11.71 -2.77 7.88
C ILE A 215 12.37 -1.76 6.92
N ASN A 216 11.60 -0.88 6.31
CA ASN A 216 12.13 0.19 5.47
C ASN A 216 12.85 1.25 6.31
N TYR A 217 12.41 1.54 7.54
CA TYR A 217 13.11 2.48 8.43
C TYR A 217 14.53 1.98 8.72
N TRP A 218 14.65 0.68 9.04
CA TRP A 218 15.94 0.04 9.23
C TRP A 218 16.79 0.04 7.95
N GLN A 219 16.23 -0.38 6.81
CA GLN A 219 16.97 -0.37 5.53
C GLN A 219 17.43 1.04 5.15
N THR A 220 16.57 2.03 5.36
CA THR A 220 16.90 3.44 5.12
C THR A 220 18.04 3.89 6.02
N TYR A 221 17.97 3.52 7.31
CA TYR A 221 19.04 3.84 8.24
C TYR A 221 20.37 3.27 7.79
N ARG A 222 20.40 1.94 7.58
CA ARG A 222 21.60 1.19 7.22
C ARG A 222 22.27 1.69 5.95
N GLN A 223 21.47 2.06 4.94
CA GLN A 223 21.99 2.39 3.61
C GLN A 223 22.27 3.87 3.40
N PHE A 224 21.41 4.75 3.92
CA PHE A 224 21.47 6.17 3.56
C PHE A 224 21.93 7.06 4.71
N SER A 225 21.52 6.80 5.95
CA SER A 225 21.77 7.73 7.05
C SER A 225 22.83 7.27 8.07
N HIS A 226 23.20 5.98 8.10
CA HIS A 226 24.20 5.46 9.04
C HIS A 226 25.58 6.09 8.84
N SER A 227 25.96 6.40 7.59
CA SER A 227 27.22 7.08 7.26
C SER A 227 27.23 8.57 7.58
N VAL A 228 26.07 9.18 7.85
CA VAL A 228 25.97 10.60 8.18
C VAL A 228 26.35 10.80 9.64
N ALA A 229 27.20 11.78 9.96
CA ALA A 229 27.53 12.10 11.35
C ALA A 229 26.28 12.61 12.11
N HIS A 230 25.85 11.85 13.13
CA HIS A 230 24.70 12.14 13.99
C HIS A 230 24.91 11.61 15.42
N LYS A 231 24.16 12.15 16.39
CA LYS A 231 24.15 11.69 17.78
C LYS A 231 22.95 10.80 18.11
N ALA A 232 21.85 10.96 17.38
CA ALA A 232 20.62 10.25 17.68
C ALA A 232 19.77 9.95 16.45
N VAL A 233 18.86 9.00 16.63
CA VAL A 233 17.86 8.57 15.66
C VAL A 233 16.48 8.71 16.30
N LEU A 234 15.61 9.48 15.66
CA LEU A 234 14.21 9.66 16.02
C LEU A 234 13.34 8.92 15.01
N VAL A 235 12.61 7.90 15.45
CA VAL A 235 11.76 7.07 14.58
C VAL A 235 10.30 7.27 14.96
N GLY A 236 9.48 7.71 14.01
CA GLY A 236 8.04 7.72 14.19
C GLY A 236 7.43 6.38 13.84
N LEU A 237 6.60 5.86 14.75
CA LEU A 237 5.86 4.63 14.61
C LEU A 237 4.38 4.95 14.50
N LEU A 238 3.79 4.65 13.35
CA LEU A 238 2.37 4.77 13.08
C LEU A 238 1.76 3.37 13.02
N PRO A 239 1.11 2.86 14.09
CA PRO A 239 0.51 1.52 14.11
C PRO A 239 -0.47 1.25 12.96
N ALA A 240 -1.10 2.31 12.42
CA ALA A 240 -1.97 2.20 11.25
C ALA A 240 -1.24 1.64 10.02
N ASN A 241 0.03 2.01 9.81
CA ASN A 241 0.85 1.59 8.68
C ASN A 241 1.83 0.47 9.06
N ASP A 242 2.44 0.56 10.25
CA ASP A 242 3.58 -0.27 10.65
C ASP A 242 3.23 -1.76 10.80
N PHE A 243 1.96 -2.08 11.01
CA PHE A 243 1.47 -3.45 11.07
C PHE A 243 0.90 -3.95 9.74
N GLU A 244 0.83 -3.11 8.71
CA GLU A 244 0.30 -3.49 7.38
C GLU A 244 1.38 -4.03 6.44
N ASP A 245 2.56 -4.36 6.99
CA ASP A 245 3.73 -4.77 6.24
C ASP A 245 3.47 -5.90 5.24
N TYR A 246 4.19 -5.85 4.12
CA TYR A 246 4.11 -6.92 3.13
C TYR A 246 4.61 -8.23 3.75
N ASN A 247 3.93 -9.33 3.43
CA ASN A 247 4.37 -10.67 3.82
C ASN A 247 4.09 -11.64 2.66
N GLY A 248 4.66 -12.85 2.75
CA GLY A 248 4.51 -13.85 1.69
C GLY A 248 3.06 -14.26 1.38
N GLU A 249 2.13 -14.09 2.33
CA GLU A 249 0.71 -14.38 2.11
C GLU A 249 0.02 -13.31 1.24
N LYS A 250 0.53 -12.08 1.27
CA LYS A 250 0.07 -10.93 0.47
C LYS A 250 0.60 -10.90 -0.96
N VAL A 251 1.28 -11.95 -1.43
CA VAL A 251 1.80 -12.02 -2.82
C VAL A 251 0.73 -11.86 -3.90
N HIS A 252 -0.52 -12.23 -3.61
CA HIS A 252 -1.64 -12.02 -4.53
C HIS A 252 -1.86 -10.53 -4.85
N ALA A 253 -1.71 -9.63 -3.87
CA ALA A 253 -1.85 -8.19 -4.07
C ALA A 253 -0.77 -7.58 -4.98
N GLN A 254 0.35 -8.29 -5.22
CA GLN A 254 1.39 -7.87 -6.18
C GLN A 254 0.93 -8.05 -7.64
N VAL A 255 -0.14 -8.80 -7.90
CA VAL A 255 -0.76 -8.86 -9.23
C VAL A 255 -1.39 -7.52 -9.56
N ASP A 256 -2.05 -6.90 -8.59
CA ASP A 256 -2.66 -5.59 -8.75
C ASP A 256 -1.66 -4.47 -8.60
N PHE A 257 -0.70 -4.56 -7.69
CA PHE A 257 0.26 -3.47 -7.50
C PHE A 257 1.66 -4.02 -7.28
N PRO A 258 2.35 -4.43 -8.36
CA PRO A 258 3.69 -5.00 -8.26
C PRO A 258 4.66 -3.92 -7.79
N ILE A 259 5.04 -3.98 -6.52
CA ILE A 259 5.96 -3.06 -5.87
C ILE A 259 7.14 -3.83 -5.32
N TYR A 260 8.34 -3.24 -5.39
CA TYR A 260 9.54 -3.86 -4.84
C TYR A 260 9.66 -3.43 -3.37
N ARG A 261 9.36 -4.35 -2.44
CA ARG A 261 9.39 -4.09 -1.01
C ARG A 261 10.16 -5.17 -0.25
N PRO A 262 11.02 -4.77 0.71
CA PRO A 262 11.61 -5.71 1.64
C PRO A 262 10.53 -6.27 2.58
N TYR A 263 10.69 -7.52 3.01
CA TYR A 263 9.91 -8.14 4.07
C TYR A 263 10.70 -9.20 4.82
N TRP A 264 10.23 -9.55 6.01
CA TRP A 264 10.77 -10.65 6.80
C TRP A 264 10.09 -11.96 6.44
N THR A 265 10.88 -12.98 6.12
CA THR A 265 10.41 -14.36 6.03
C THR A 265 10.10 -14.92 7.42
N ASN A 266 9.44 -16.08 7.49
CA ASN A 266 9.11 -16.73 8.76
C ASN A 266 10.35 -17.08 9.62
N ASP A 267 11.52 -17.25 8.99
CA ASP A 267 12.81 -17.45 9.66
C ASP A 267 13.60 -16.15 9.87
N SER A 268 12.93 -15.00 9.84
CA SER A 268 13.50 -13.66 10.05
C SER A 268 14.65 -13.32 9.09
N LYS A 269 14.59 -13.84 7.86
CA LYS A 269 15.51 -13.44 6.77
C LYS A 269 14.89 -12.34 5.95
N LEU A 270 15.74 -11.43 5.48
CA LEU A 270 15.34 -10.39 4.56
C LEU A 270 15.07 -10.99 3.18
N ALA A 271 13.87 -10.74 2.65
CA ALA A 271 13.47 -11.08 1.30
C ALA A 271 12.79 -9.88 0.64
N TYR A 272 12.51 -10.00 -0.66
CA TYR A 272 11.87 -8.93 -1.45
C TYR A 272 10.67 -9.48 -2.21
N SER A 273 9.62 -8.68 -2.30
CA SER A 273 8.35 -9.03 -2.97
C SER A 273 8.50 -9.31 -4.47
N LEU A 274 9.55 -8.77 -5.09
CA LEU A 274 9.90 -8.96 -6.50
C LEU A 274 11.39 -9.34 -6.59
N ALA A 275 11.77 -10.07 -7.64
CA ALA A 275 13.14 -10.53 -7.84
C ALA A 275 14.11 -9.39 -8.20
N ASN A 276 13.59 -8.32 -8.82
CA ASN A 276 14.38 -7.16 -9.21
C ASN A 276 13.55 -5.88 -9.08
N ILE A 277 14.18 -4.79 -8.64
CA ILE A 277 13.53 -3.49 -8.50
C ILE A 277 12.91 -2.98 -9.80
N HIS A 278 13.55 -3.26 -10.95
CA HIS A 278 13.03 -2.89 -12.28
C HIS A 278 11.72 -3.59 -12.62
N GLN A 279 11.26 -4.58 -11.86
CA GLN A 279 9.94 -5.17 -12.02
C GLN A 279 8.83 -4.29 -11.41
N SER A 280 9.18 -3.44 -10.44
CA SER A 280 8.21 -2.58 -9.77
C SER A 280 7.49 -1.63 -10.73
N ILE A 281 6.20 -1.39 -10.47
CA ILE A 281 5.41 -0.30 -11.04
C ILE A 281 6.02 1.07 -10.72
N GLY A 282 6.67 1.20 -9.57
CA GLY A 282 7.32 2.41 -9.12
C GLY A 282 8.76 2.57 -9.60
N ALA A 283 9.28 1.74 -10.51
CA ALA A 283 10.66 1.85 -10.99
C ALA A 283 10.79 2.87 -12.14
N VAL A 284 11.99 3.44 -12.30
CA VAL A 284 12.30 4.36 -13.41
C VAL A 284 12.36 3.59 -14.74
N GLY A 285 11.84 4.19 -15.81
CA GLY A 285 11.98 3.67 -17.17
C GLY A 285 11.08 2.48 -17.50
N ARG A 286 9.95 2.33 -16.79
CA ARG A 286 9.00 1.24 -17.03
C ARG A 286 8.16 1.48 -18.28
N THR A 287 7.97 0.41 -19.04
CA THR A 287 7.03 0.38 -20.16
C THR A 287 5.81 -0.44 -19.78
N ARG A 288 4.66 -0.17 -20.41
CA ARG A 288 3.45 -0.99 -20.24
C ARG A 288 3.72 -2.49 -20.44
N ALA A 289 4.45 -2.84 -21.49
CA ALA A 289 4.77 -4.23 -21.81
C ALA A 289 5.61 -4.90 -20.71
N SER A 290 6.62 -4.21 -20.19
CA SER A 290 7.49 -4.73 -19.13
C SER A 290 6.74 -4.95 -17.81
N LEU A 291 5.72 -4.13 -17.53
CA LEU A 291 4.90 -4.25 -16.33
C LEU A 291 3.87 -5.38 -16.46
N LEU A 292 3.25 -5.55 -17.63
CA LEU A 292 2.41 -6.72 -17.91
C LEU A 292 3.19 -8.02 -17.72
N GLN A 293 4.42 -8.10 -18.22
CA GLN A 293 5.30 -9.26 -17.99
C GLN A 293 5.56 -9.52 -16.51
N THR A 294 5.70 -8.46 -15.70
CA THR A 294 5.88 -8.60 -14.26
C THR A 294 4.62 -9.14 -13.61
N VAL A 295 3.46 -8.56 -13.91
CA VAL A 295 2.16 -9.01 -13.38
C VAL A 295 1.91 -10.47 -13.74
N ASP A 296 2.17 -10.86 -14.99
CA ASP A 296 2.05 -12.25 -15.43
C ASP A 296 3.02 -13.17 -14.68
N SER A 297 4.29 -12.76 -14.52
CA SER A 297 5.28 -13.54 -13.76
C SER A 297 4.82 -13.75 -12.31
N VAL A 298 4.38 -12.69 -11.62
CA VAL A 298 3.86 -12.78 -10.25
C VAL A 298 2.66 -13.72 -10.22
N TYR A 299 1.68 -13.52 -11.10
CA TYR A 299 0.48 -14.34 -11.16
C TYR A 299 0.80 -15.83 -11.38
N GLN A 300 1.80 -16.16 -12.21
CA GLN A 300 2.17 -17.55 -12.45
C GLN A 300 2.73 -18.26 -11.21
N THR A 301 3.42 -17.53 -10.32
CA THR A 301 3.95 -18.08 -9.05
C THR A 301 2.86 -18.36 -8.01
N LEU A 302 1.66 -17.79 -8.18
CA LEU A 302 0.57 -17.96 -7.24
C LEU A 302 0.06 -19.41 -7.22
N THR A 303 -0.26 -19.88 -6.01
CA THR A 303 -1.03 -21.11 -5.82
C THR A 303 -2.43 -20.97 -6.41
N TRP A 304 -3.11 -22.08 -6.69
CA TRP A 304 -4.48 -22.04 -7.21
C TRP A 304 -5.45 -21.29 -6.28
N LYS A 305 -5.26 -21.37 -4.95
CA LYS A 305 -6.06 -20.64 -3.95
C LYS A 305 -5.86 -19.13 -4.07
N GLN A 306 -4.60 -18.69 -4.23
CA GLN A 306 -4.28 -17.28 -4.44
C GLN A 306 -4.80 -16.79 -5.79
N LYS A 307 -4.65 -17.56 -6.87
CA LYS A 307 -5.24 -17.25 -8.18
C LYS A 307 -6.76 -17.08 -8.07
N ALA A 308 -7.44 -18.00 -7.39
CA ALA A 308 -8.88 -17.88 -7.14
C ALA A 308 -9.21 -16.60 -6.35
N ARG A 309 -8.44 -16.28 -5.31
CA ARG A 309 -8.61 -15.05 -4.54
C ARG A 309 -8.46 -13.79 -5.41
N VAL A 310 -7.44 -13.72 -6.26
CA VAL A 310 -7.27 -12.61 -7.24
C VAL A 310 -8.55 -12.45 -8.07
N HIS A 311 -9.04 -13.55 -8.67
CA HIS A 311 -10.24 -13.51 -9.52
C HIS A 311 -11.52 -13.14 -8.78
N PHE A 312 -11.74 -13.68 -7.58
CA PHE A 312 -13.01 -13.53 -6.86
C PHE A 312 -13.07 -12.32 -5.95
N VAL A 313 -11.93 -11.86 -5.44
CA VAL A 313 -11.88 -10.76 -4.47
C VAL A 313 -11.38 -9.50 -5.14
N GLU A 314 -10.21 -9.56 -5.77
CA GLU A 314 -9.56 -8.38 -6.33
C GLU A 314 -10.22 -7.92 -7.64
N HIS A 315 -10.66 -8.87 -8.47
CA HIS A 315 -11.23 -8.58 -9.79
C HIS A 315 -12.76 -8.61 -9.85
N SER A 316 -13.45 -8.81 -8.71
CA SER A 316 -14.92 -8.73 -8.64
C SER A 316 -15.38 -7.38 -8.11
N TYR A 317 -16.13 -6.64 -8.93
CA TYR A 317 -16.86 -5.44 -8.54
C TYR A 317 -17.83 -5.70 -7.39
N LEU A 318 -18.53 -6.84 -7.39
CA LEU A 318 -19.40 -7.22 -6.29
C LEU A 318 -18.61 -7.39 -4.99
N ALA A 319 -17.53 -8.18 -5.01
CA ALA A 319 -16.73 -8.43 -3.82
C ALA A 319 -16.10 -7.13 -3.28
N GLN A 320 -15.51 -6.31 -4.15
CA GLN A 320 -14.92 -5.01 -3.76
C GLN A 320 -15.97 -4.05 -3.20
N THR A 321 -17.16 -4.02 -3.79
CA THR A 321 -18.27 -3.20 -3.28
C THR A 321 -18.71 -3.69 -1.90
N LEU A 322 -18.90 -4.99 -1.71
CA LEU A 322 -19.27 -5.57 -0.42
C LEU A 322 -18.20 -5.34 0.65
N LEU A 323 -16.92 -5.52 0.29
CA LEU A 323 -15.78 -5.22 1.16
C LEU A 323 -15.76 -3.74 1.55
N LYS A 324 -15.96 -2.82 0.60
CA LYS A 324 -16.01 -1.40 0.87
C LYS A 324 -17.17 -1.04 1.80
N LEU A 325 -18.35 -1.61 1.57
CA LEU A 325 -19.51 -1.39 2.44
C LEU A 325 -19.27 -1.95 3.85
N ALA A 326 -18.65 -3.12 3.96
CA ALA A 326 -18.25 -3.71 5.24
C ALA A 326 -17.21 -2.84 5.96
N GLN A 327 -16.18 -2.38 5.26
CA GLN A 327 -15.17 -1.45 5.78
C GLN A 327 -15.80 -0.13 6.26
N ASN A 328 -16.73 0.43 5.49
CA ASN A 328 -17.44 1.64 5.89
C ASN A 328 -18.28 1.42 7.15
N ARG A 329 -18.83 0.22 7.37
CA ARG A 329 -19.50 -0.12 8.64
C ARG A 329 -18.51 -0.27 9.81
N VAL A 330 -17.37 -0.90 9.60
CA VAL A 330 -16.32 -1.03 10.64
C VAL A 330 -15.75 0.33 11.03
N LYS A 331 -15.60 1.27 10.09
CA LYS A 331 -15.19 2.65 10.39
C LYS A 331 -16.18 3.40 11.30
N VAL A 332 -17.43 2.93 11.39
CA VAL A 332 -18.44 3.47 12.32
C VAL A 332 -18.32 2.83 13.71
N ASP A 333 -17.62 1.69 13.86
CA ASP A 333 -17.28 1.17 15.18
C ASP A 333 -16.26 2.10 15.83
N ALA A 334 -16.78 2.93 16.75
CA ALA A 334 -16.02 3.95 17.44
C ALA A 334 -14.87 3.37 18.30
N LYS A 335 -14.72 2.04 18.45
CA LYS A 335 -13.65 1.43 19.29
C LYS A 335 -12.53 0.77 18.49
N TRP A 336 -12.59 0.74 17.16
CA TRP A 336 -11.54 0.11 16.37
C TRP A 336 -10.28 0.99 16.27
N THR A 337 -9.12 0.45 16.62
CA THR A 337 -7.80 1.10 16.49
C THR A 337 -6.67 0.09 16.42
N ARG A 338 -5.62 0.39 15.66
CA ARG A 338 -4.39 -0.43 15.60
C ARG A 338 -3.53 -0.32 16.86
N TYR A 339 -3.82 0.63 17.76
CA TYR A 339 -3.24 0.64 19.11
C TYR A 339 -3.75 -0.51 20.00
N ALA A 340 -4.95 -1.02 19.72
CA ALA A 340 -5.56 -2.13 20.44
C ALA A 340 -5.38 -3.47 19.71
N GLN A 341 -5.45 -3.45 18.38
CA GLN A 341 -5.63 -4.65 17.55
C GLN A 341 -4.45 -4.89 16.61
N PHE A 342 -3.59 -5.82 17.01
CA PHE A 342 -2.54 -6.39 16.19
C PHE A 342 -2.23 -7.81 16.67
N SER A 343 -1.87 -8.67 15.73
CA SER A 343 -1.45 -10.04 15.95
C SER A 343 -0.03 -10.10 16.53
N GLU A 344 0.30 -11.24 17.12
CA GLU A 344 1.66 -11.50 17.60
C GLU A 344 2.68 -11.53 16.46
N ALA A 345 2.31 -12.06 15.28
CA ALA A 345 3.18 -12.07 14.11
C ALA A 345 3.51 -10.64 13.62
N GLU A 346 2.53 -9.74 13.58
CA GLU A 346 2.73 -8.33 13.24
C GLU A 346 3.64 -7.64 14.28
N TRP A 347 3.40 -7.88 15.57
CA TRP A 347 4.25 -7.36 16.65
C TRP A 347 5.70 -7.82 16.53
N ASN A 348 5.92 -9.12 16.32
CA ASN A 348 7.25 -9.71 16.21
C ASN A 348 7.99 -9.19 14.98
N THR A 349 7.30 -9.04 13.85
CA THR A 349 7.88 -8.50 12.60
C THR A 349 8.33 -7.05 12.77
N MET A 350 7.47 -6.21 13.35
CA MET A 350 7.78 -4.80 13.59
C MET A 350 8.94 -4.65 14.60
N THR A 351 8.86 -5.35 15.74
CA THR A 351 9.91 -5.27 16.77
C THR A 351 11.23 -5.86 16.33
N HIS A 352 11.24 -6.90 15.48
CA HIS A 352 12.45 -7.41 14.87
C HIS A 352 13.16 -6.35 14.01
N SER A 353 12.41 -5.61 13.19
CA SER A 353 12.95 -4.49 12.41
C SER A 353 13.55 -3.40 13.30
N MET A 354 12.87 -3.09 14.41
CA MET A 354 13.35 -2.11 15.38
C MET A 354 14.60 -2.57 16.13
N ASP A 355 14.72 -3.87 16.39
CA ASP A 355 15.93 -4.47 16.94
C ASP A 355 17.11 -4.36 15.98
N GLN A 356 16.90 -4.64 14.69
CA GLN A 356 17.93 -4.46 13.67
C GLN A 356 18.37 -3.00 13.56
N LEU A 357 17.43 -2.05 13.60
CA LEU A 357 17.75 -0.62 13.63
C LEU A 357 18.57 -0.24 14.86
N LYS A 358 18.19 -0.71 16.06
CA LYS A 358 18.95 -0.41 17.29
C LYS A 358 20.36 -0.99 17.25
N GLN A 359 20.53 -2.18 16.68
CA GLN A 359 21.84 -2.82 16.51
C GLN A 359 22.73 -2.01 15.57
N ASP A 360 22.22 -1.61 14.40
CA ASP A 360 22.97 -0.79 13.45
C ASP A 360 23.26 0.62 13.99
N ALA A 361 22.38 1.16 14.85
CA ALA A 361 22.55 2.44 15.54
C ALA A 361 23.37 2.33 16.85
N ALA A 362 24.28 1.34 16.95
CA ALA A 362 25.13 1.16 18.12
C ALA A 362 25.91 2.44 18.47
N GLY A 363 25.96 2.77 19.76
CA GLY A 363 26.58 4.01 20.25
C GLY A 363 25.78 5.30 20.01
N LYS A 364 24.59 5.23 19.40
CA LYS A 364 23.68 6.36 19.22
C LYS A 364 22.48 6.25 20.16
N SER A 365 21.93 7.40 20.54
CA SER A 365 20.62 7.44 21.21
C SER A 365 19.52 7.15 20.20
N VAL A 366 18.63 6.22 20.51
CA VAL A 366 17.48 5.89 19.66
C VAL A 366 16.21 6.24 20.43
N ILE A 367 15.30 6.97 19.80
CA ILE A 367 13.99 7.33 20.36
C ILE A 367 12.91 6.89 19.38
N PHE A 368 11.94 6.14 19.88
CA PHE A 368 10.71 5.80 19.17
C PHE A 368 9.57 6.68 19.64
N VAL A 369 8.76 7.17 18.70
CA VAL A 369 7.61 8.04 18.94
C VAL A 369 6.36 7.38 18.39
N SER A 370 5.34 7.11 19.21
CA SER A 370 4.06 6.62 18.69
C SER A 370 3.18 7.75 18.17
N LEU A 371 2.65 7.57 16.96
CA LEU A 371 1.91 8.57 16.19
C LEU A 371 0.43 8.15 16.07
N PRO A 372 -0.50 8.74 16.84
CA PRO A 372 -1.92 8.43 16.68
C PRO A 372 -2.51 9.18 15.49
N ILE A 373 -3.38 8.51 14.72
CA ILE A 373 -4.25 9.19 13.76
C ILE A 373 -5.55 9.64 14.44
N MET A 374 -6.33 10.49 13.77
CA MET A 374 -7.61 10.97 14.31
C MET A 374 -8.55 9.83 14.76
N LEU A 375 -8.60 8.72 14.01
CA LEU A 375 -9.42 7.56 14.37
C LEU A 375 -8.93 6.88 15.66
N ASP A 376 -7.62 6.77 15.87
CA ASP A 376 -7.06 6.22 17.10
C ASP A 376 -7.44 7.07 18.31
N VAL A 377 -7.32 8.40 18.19
CA VAL A 377 -7.71 9.31 19.27
C VAL A 377 -9.20 9.18 19.61
N LYS A 378 -10.06 9.07 18.59
CA LYS A 378 -11.50 8.84 18.79
C LYS A 378 -11.76 7.51 19.50
N ALA A 379 -11.10 6.44 19.08
CA ALA A 379 -11.25 5.12 19.67
C ALA A 379 -10.77 5.04 21.12
N LEU A 380 -9.62 5.62 21.40
CA LEU A 380 -9.06 5.67 22.75
C LEU A 380 -9.92 6.53 23.68
N ARG A 381 -10.51 7.64 23.21
CA ARG A 381 -11.52 8.41 23.96
C ARG A 381 -12.79 7.61 24.23
N ALA A 382 -13.17 6.71 23.31
CA ALA A 382 -14.30 5.79 23.47
C ALA A 382 -13.96 4.54 24.33
N GLY A 383 -12.78 4.48 24.93
CA GLY A 383 -12.35 3.41 25.84
C GLY A 383 -11.70 2.21 25.16
N ALA A 384 -11.22 2.35 23.92
CA ALA A 384 -10.36 1.32 23.32
C ALA A 384 -9.06 1.15 24.14
N ASP A 385 -8.50 -0.05 24.10
CA ASP A 385 -7.27 -0.36 24.83
C ASP A 385 -6.03 0.25 24.14
N ASN A 386 -5.09 0.79 24.92
CA ASN A 386 -3.78 1.21 24.43
C ASN A 386 -2.73 0.13 24.68
N LYS A 387 -2.91 -1.03 24.04
CA LYS A 387 -2.00 -2.18 24.15
C LYS A 387 -0.62 -1.86 23.56
N PHE A 388 -0.60 -1.18 22.41
CA PHE A 388 0.62 -0.84 21.68
C PHE A 388 1.61 -0.06 22.53
N ASP A 389 1.22 1.08 23.12
CA ASP A 389 2.17 1.90 23.89
C ASP A 389 2.68 1.17 25.13
N ARG A 390 1.84 0.35 25.78
CA ARG A 390 2.29 -0.45 26.93
C ARG A 390 3.36 -1.45 26.52
N GLN A 391 3.13 -2.20 25.44
CA GLN A 391 4.11 -3.18 24.96
C GLN A 391 5.38 -2.51 24.43
N MET A 392 5.24 -1.39 23.71
CA MET A 392 6.37 -0.65 23.17
C MET A 392 7.23 -0.03 24.27
N ARG A 393 6.62 0.47 25.34
CA ARG A 393 7.36 0.94 26.52
C ARG A 393 8.22 -0.16 27.13
N THR A 394 7.66 -1.36 27.34
CA THR A 394 8.41 -2.51 27.85
C THR A 394 9.54 -2.92 26.91
N PHE A 395 9.25 -3.01 25.61
CA PHE A 395 10.23 -3.32 24.57
C PHE A 395 11.42 -2.34 24.61
N CYS A 396 11.12 -1.03 24.62
CA CYS A 396 12.13 0.02 24.61
C CYS A 396 12.94 0.06 25.91
N GLN A 397 12.30 -0.10 27.07
CA GLN A 397 12.98 -0.16 28.37
C GLN A 397 14.01 -1.29 28.44
N GLN A 398 13.67 -2.48 27.94
CA GLN A 398 14.57 -3.63 27.91
C GLN A 398 15.81 -3.42 27.02
N ARG A 399 15.76 -2.46 26.09
CA ARG A 399 16.79 -2.22 25.06
C ARG A 399 17.52 -0.89 25.23
N GLY A 400 17.21 -0.13 26.28
CA GLY A 400 17.75 1.21 26.48
C GLY A 400 17.36 2.18 25.36
N ILE A 401 16.16 2.02 24.79
CA ILE A 401 15.59 2.90 23.77
C ILE A 401 14.66 3.90 24.46
N GLY A 402 14.72 5.18 24.06
CA GLY A 402 13.74 6.17 24.50
C GLY A 402 12.38 5.90 23.84
N PHE A 403 11.30 5.96 24.60
CA PHE A 403 9.95 5.85 24.04
C PHE A 403 9.09 7.03 24.45
N ILE A 404 8.48 7.68 23.46
CA ILE A 404 7.55 8.78 23.63
C ILE A 404 6.23 8.38 23.00
N SER A 405 5.13 8.53 23.74
CA SER A 405 3.80 8.36 23.17
C SER A 405 3.15 9.72 22.99
N LEU A 406 2.67 10.01 21.78
CA LEU A 406 1.85 11.21 21.55
C LEU A 406 0.38 11.01 21.94
N VAL A 407 -0.04 9.79 22.30
CA VAL A 407 -1.42 9.48 22.70
C VAL A 407 -1.88 10.31 23.91
N PRO A 408 -1.17 10.36 25.05
CA PRO A 408 -1.58 11.17 26.20
C PRO A 408 -1.77 12.65 25.83
N HIS A 409 -0.88 13.20 24.99
CA HIS A 409 -0.98 14.57 24.52
C HIS A 409 -2.20 14.80 23.63
N ALA A 410 -2.51 13.85 22.74
CA ALA A 410 -3.68 13.93 21.87
C ALA A 410 -5.00 13.82 22.65
N LEU A 411 -5.03 12.96 23.68
CA LEU A 411 -6.17 12.82 24.57
C LEU A 411 -6.39 14.09 25.40
N ALA A 412 -5.31 14.73 25.87
CA ALA A 412 -5.34 15.98 26.63
C ALA A 412 -5.53 17.24 25.75
N TYR A 413 -5.54 17.11 24.42
CA TYR A 413 -5.69 18.23 23.51
C TYR A 413 -7.07 18.88 23.67
N LYS A 414 -7.08 20.14 24.16
CA LYS A 414 -8.29 20.92 24.45
C LYS A 414 -8.92 21.55 23.21
N GLY A 415 -8.19 21.65 22.10
CA GLY A 415 -8.71 22.17 20.83
C GLY A 415 -9.52 21.12 20.08
N ASN A 416 -10.06 21.51 18.92
CA ASN A 416 -10.66 20.56 18.01
C ASN A 416 -9.59 19.67 17.39
N ILE A 417 -9.57 18.39 17.76
CA ILE A 417 -8.56 17.42 17.28
C ILE A 417 -8.55 17.31 15.76
N ALA A 418 -9.71 17.51 15.10
CA ALA A 418 -9.82 17.45 13.65
C ALA A 418 -8.98 18.54 12.95
N ASP A 419 -8.74 19.69 13.59
CA ASP A 419 -7.92 20.76 13.02
C ASP A 419 -6.45 20.35 12.83
N LEU A 420 -6.01 19.31 13.54
CA LEU A 420 -4.64 18.78 13.41
C LEU A 420 -4.48 17.92 12.17
N TYR A 421 -5.57 17.54 11.48
CA TYR A 421 -5.55 16.59 10.37
C TYR A 421 -6.20 17.15 9.10
N VAL A 422 -5.63 16.81 7.95
CA VAL A 422 -6.18 17.14 6.64
C VAL A 422 -7.45 16.30 6.43
N PRO A 423 -8.64 16.90 6.24
CA PRO A 423 -9.91 16.15 6.25
C PRO A 423 -10.03 15.05 5.19
N CYS A 424 -9.44 15.26 4.01
CA CYS A 424 -9.58 14.34 2.87
C CYS A 424 -8.63 13.15 2.90
N ASP A 425 -7.57 13.20 3.70
CA ASP A 425 -6.44 12.25 3.60
C ASP A 425 -5.95 11.78 4.99
N GLY A 426 -6.20 12.56 6.04
CA GLY A 426 -5.98 12.16 7.43
C GLY A 426 -4.57 12.41 7.97
N HIS A 427 -3.61 12.86 7.16
CA HIS A 427 -2.29 13.29 7.66
C HIS A 427 -2.35 14.60 8.43
N TRP A 428 -1.27 14.95 9.12
CA TRP A 428 -1.21 16.21 9.85
C TRP A 428 -1.25 17.44 8.94
N THR A 429 -1.98 18.47 9.39
CA THR A 429 -1.86 19.84 8.87
C THR A 429 -0.58 20.49 9.40
N ALA A 430 -0.23 21.69 8.91
CA ALA A 430 0.85 22.48 9.51
C ALA A 430 0.64 22.73 11.03
N LYS A 431 -0.63 22.80 11.48
CA LYS A 431 -1.00 22.88 12.89
C LYS A 431 -0.73 21.56 13.63
N GLY A 432 -1.01 20.42 13.00
CA GLY A 432 -0.65 19.10 13.52
C GLY A 432 0.86 18.90 13.67
N GLU A 433 1.64 19.28 12.67
CA GLU A 433 3.10 19.25 12.71
C GLU A 433 3.68 20.14 13.83
N ALA A 434 3.11 21.34 14.00
CA ALA A 434 3.47 22.24 15.11
C ALA A 434 3.13 21.63 16.47
N TRP A 435 1.93 21.06 16.62
CA TRP A 435 1.51 20.37 17.84
C TRP A 435 2.43 19.20 18.19
N ALA A 436 2.78 18.35 17.23
CA ALA A 436 3.70 17.23 17.46
C ALA A 436 5.09 17.71 17.88
N THR A 437 5.58 18.80 17.26
CA THR A 437 6.83 19.48 17.66
C THR A 437 6.78 19.92 19.13
N GLU A 438 5.70 20.59 19.54
CA GLU A 438 5.52 21.07 20.92
C GLU A 438 5.44 19.93 21.94
N CYS A 439 4.81 18.81 21.57
CA CYS A 439 4.76 17.62 22.41
C CYS A 439 6.17 17.05 22.64
N LEU A 440 6.95 16.85 21.57
CA LEU A 440 8.32 16.34 21.70
C LEU A 440 9.21 17.25 22.55
N LEU A 441 9.07 18.58 22.40
CA LEU A 441 9.85 19.55 23.19
C LEU A 441 9.51 19.55 24.70
N LYS A 442 8.42 18.88 25.13
CA LYS A 442 8.05 18.71 26.54
C LYS A 442 8.56 17.38 27.12
N GLU A 443 9.05 16.48 26.29
CA GLU A 443 9.41 15.12 26.69
C GLU A 443 10.87 15.03 27.13
N GLU A 444 11.10 14.60 28.37
CA GLU A 444 12.44 14.51 28.94
C GLU A 444 13.34 13.55 28.15
N ALA A 445 12.78 12.45 27.63
CA ALA A 445 13.52 11.51 26.79
C ALA A 445 14.08 12.18 25.53
N TYR A 446 13.33 13.09 24.91
CA TYR A 446 13.78 13.85 23.76
C TYR A 446 14.77 14.94 24.17
N LEU A 447 14.45 15.71 25.21
CA LEU A 447 15.31 16.80 25.69
C LEU A 447 16.71 16.33 26.10
N ARG A 448 16.86 15.12 26.66
CA ARG A 448 18.18 14.54 26.99
C ARG A 448 19.07 14.28 25.78
N VAL A 449 18.48 14.20 24.58
CA VAL A 449 19.22 14.01 23.33
C VAL A 449 19.58 15.35 22.70
N VAL A 450 18.72 16.37 22.84
CA VAL A 450 18.82 17.66 22.14
C VAL A 450 19.18 18.85 23.04
N LYS A 451 19.59 18.59 24.28
CA LYS A 451 20.26 19.56 25.17
C LYS A 451 21.62 18.96 25.52
#